data_AF-A0A2S6FZI6-F1
#
_entry.id   AF-A0A2S6FZI6-F1
#
_cell.length_a   1.000
_cell.length_b   1.000
_cell.length_c   1.000
_cell.angle_alpha   90.00
_cell.angle_beta   90.00
_cell.angle_gamma   90.00
#
_symmetry.space_group_name_H-M   'P 1'
#
loop_
_entity.id
_entity.type
_entity.pdbx_description
1 polymer ?
#
loop_
_entity_poly.entity_id
_entity_poly.type
_entity_poly.pdbx_seq_one_letter_code
_entity_poly.pdbx_strand_id
1 'polypeptide(L)'
;MNITSISVSYVFLVILIINLLCFLYFKFLFVSSSKENKKHDTIVGNMKDPDSWRKTNNRMSYTSLFWSLISLILFIYTKFFLNSMLINIFIPFAYIFIIIISFLVLSRKK
;
A
#
# COMPACT_ATOMS: atom_id res chain seq x y z
N MET A 1 -7.89 16.81 -19.43
CA MET A 1 -7.47 15.72 -20.34
C MET A 1 -8.12 14.44 -19.86
N ASN A 2 -8.70 13.65 -20.76
CA ASN A 2 -9.43 12.44 -20.40
C ASN A 2 -8.69 11.20 -20.90
N ILE A 3 -8.85 10.10 -20.18
CA ILE A 3 -8.28 8.79 -20.50
C ILE A 3 -9.39 7.74 -20.52
N THR A 4 -9.18 6.65 -21.25
CA THR A 4 -10.19 5.59 -21.35
C THR A 4 -10.33 4.85 -20.02
N SER A 5 -11.54 4.39 -19.70
CA SER A 5 -11.81 3.55 -18.52
C SER A 5 -10.91 2.31 -18.47
N ILE A 6 -10.60 1.75 -19.64
CA ILE A 6 -9.65 0.63 -19.79
C ILE A 6 -8.27 1.01 -19.26
N SER A 7 -7.68 2.13 -19.70
CA SER A 7 -6.37 2.56 -19.20
C SER A 7 -6.39 2.82 -17.69
N VAL A 8 -7.46 3.44 -17.17
CA VAL A 8 -7.64 3.68 -15.72
C VAL A 8 -7.67 2.36 -14.94
N SER A 9 -8.36 1.33 -15.44
CA SER A 9 -8.41 0.03 -14.78
C SER A 9 -7.02 -0.56 -14.59
N TYR A 10 -6.15 -0.52 -15.61
CA TYR A 10 -4.78 -0.99 -15.48
C TYR A 10 -3.92 -0.15 -14.53
N VAL A 11 -4.21 1.15 -14.39
CA VAL A 11 -3.56 1.98 -13.34
C VAL A 11 -3.92 1.45 -11.95
N PHE A 12 -5.19 1.15 -11.68
CA PHE A 12 -5.59 0.56 -10.39
C PHE A 12 -4.98 -0.83 -10.17
N LEU A 13 -4.83 -1.64 -11.23
CA LEU A 13 -4.15 -2.93 -11.16
C LEU A 13 -2.67 -2.79 -10.77
N VAL A 14 -1.95 -1.83 -11.35
CA VAL A 14 -0.55 -1.56 -11.00
C VAL A 14 -0.45 -1.11 -9.54
N ILE A 15 -1.32 -0.21 -9.10
CA ILE A 15 -1.34 0.27 -7.71
C ILE A 15 -1.68 -0.87 -6.74
N LEU A 16 -2.59 -1.78 -7.12
CA LEU A 16 -2.88 -3.00 -6.36
C LEU A 16 -1.61 -3.82 -6.14
N ILE A 17 -0.86 -4.13 -7.21
CA ILE A 17 0.34 -4.94 -7.14
C ILE A 17 1.40 -4.28 -6.25
N ILE A 18 1.64 -2.97 -6.42
CA ILE A 18 2.60 -2.22 -5.61
C ILE A 18 2.22 -2.28 -4.12
N ASN A 19 0.96 -2.02 -3.78
CA ASN A 19 0.49 -2.06 -2.39
C ASN A 19 0.58 -3.47 -1.80
N LEU A 20 0.34 -4.51 -2.58
CA LEU A 20 0.44 -5.89 -2.13
C LEU A 20 1.89 -6.28 -1.85
N LEU A 21 2.83 -5.86 -2.70
CA LEU A 21 4.27 -6.00 -2.46
C LEU A 21 4.71 -5.25 -1.19
N CYS A 22 4.25 -4.01 -0.99
CA CYS A 22 4.51 -3.25 0.22
C CYS A 22 3.94 -3.94 1.47
N PHE A 23 2.72 -4.49 1.40
CA PHE A 23 2.12 -5.27 2.49
C PHE A 23 3.02 -6.44 2.89
N LEU A 24 3.44 -7.25 1.91
CA LEU A 24 4.31 -8.40 2.15
C LEU A 24 5.65 -7.97 2.73
N TYR A 25 6.26 -6.90 2.19
CA TYR A 25 7.51 -6.35 2.69
C TYR A 25 7.41 -5.93 4.16
N PHE A 26 6.43 -5.09 4.52
CA PHE A 26 6.28 -4.62 5.89
C PHE A 26 5.85 -5.74 6.85
N LYS A 27 5.03 -6.69 6.38
CA LYS A 27 4.64 -7.86 7.18
C LYS A 27 5.84 -8.75 7.47
N PHE A 28 6.68 -8.99 6.46
CA PHE A 28 7.92 -9.74 6.61
C PHE A 28 8.84 -9.09 7.63
N LEU A 29 9.04 -7.77 7.56
CA LEU A 29 9.84 -7.04 8.56
C LEU A 29 9.24 -7.16 9.97
N PHE A 30 7.92 -7.05 10.12
CA PHE A 30 7.25 -7.16 11.42
C PHE A 30 7.40 -8.57 12.05
N VAL A 31 7.20 -9.62 11.25
CA VAL A 31 7.30 -11.02 11.70
C VAL A 31 8.76 -11.36 12.03
N SER A 32 9.69 -10.90 11.20
CA SER A 32 11.10 -11.25 11.35
C SER A 32 11.81 -10.47 12.47
N SER A 33 11.26 -9.31 12.88
CA SER A 33 11.68 -8.56 14.07
C SER A 33 10.98 -9.00 15.37
N SER A 34 10.23 -10.10 15.38
CA SER A 34 9.68 -10.67 16.61
C SER A 34 10.76 -11.38 17.42
N LYS A 35 10.76 -11.21 18.75
CA LYS A 35 11.74 -11.82 19.69
C LYS A 35 11.80 -13.35 19.61
N GLU A 36 10.74 -13.97 19.11
CA GLU A 36 10.59 -15.41 18.97
C GLU A 36 11.23 -15.96 17.67
N ASN A 37 11.72 -15.09 16.80
CA ASN A 37 12.20 -15.45 15.48
C ASN A 37 13.73 -15.58 15.44
N LYS A 38 14.25 -16.66 14.83
CA LYS A 38 15.70 -16.95 14.76
C LYS A 38 16.52 -15.86 14.06
N LYS A 39 15.88 -15.01 13.25
CA LYS A 39 16.49 -13.90 12.52
C LYS A 39 16.40 -12.55 13.24
N HIS A 40 15.87 -12.52 14.47
CA HIS A 40 15.67 -11.30 15.24
C HIS A 40 16.95 -10.49 15.38
N ASP A 41 18.05 -11.11 15.82
CA ASP A 41 19.29 -10.39 16.11
C ASP A 41 19.99 -9.87 14.85
N THR A 42 19.79 -10.53 13.70
CA THR A 42 20.31 -10.07 12.40
C THR A 42 19.52 -8.88 11.85
N ILE A 43 18.22 -8.80 12.13
CA ILE A 43 17.32 -7.77 11.57
C ILE A 43 17.25 -6.55 12.49
N VAL A 44 17.23 -6.77 13.80
CA VAL A 44 17.23 -5.71 14.80
C VAL A 44 18.63 -5.15 15.01
N GLY A 45 19.67 -5.98 15.07
CA GLY A 45 21.06 -5.53 15.22
C GLY A 45 21.22 -4.46 16.31
N ASN A 46 21.83 -3.32 15.94
CA ASN A 46 22.01 -2.13 16.80
C ASN A 46 20.93 -1.04 16.58
N MET A 47 19.73 -1.41 16.14
CA MET A 47 18.68 -0.44 15.79
C MET A 47 18.20 0.34 17.02
N LYS A 48 18.18 1.68 16.90
CA LYS A 48 17.65 2.56 17.94
C LYS A 48 16.13 2.41 18.02
N ASP A 49 15.65 1.89 19.15
CA ASP A 49 14.23 1.67 19.49
C ASP A 49 13.48 0.74 18.50
N PRO A 50 13.77 -0.58 18.53
CA PRO A 50 13.20 -1.55 17.59
C PRO A 50 11.70 -1.76 17.77
N ASP A 51 11.17 -1.58 18.99
CA ASP A 51 9.74 -1.75 19.26
C ASP A 51 8.89 -0.68 18.57
N SER A 52 9.38 0.57 18.53
CA SER A 52 8.75 1.65 17.77
C SER A 52 8.72 1.36 16.28
N TRP A 53 9.83 0.91 15.70
CA TRP A 53 9.91 0.52 14.29
C TRP A 53 8.99 -0.66 13.95
N ARG A 54 8.91 -1.66 14.83
CA ARG A 54 8.01 -2.80 14.67
C ARG A 54 6.54 -2.39 14.67
N LYS A 55 6.14 -1.47 15.55
CA LYS A 55 4.77 -0.90 15.56
C LYS A 55 4.46 -0.15 14.26
N THR A 56 5.40 0.67 13.77
CA THR A 56 5.24 1.38 12.50
C THR A 56 5.12 0.41 11.33
N ASN A 57 5.98 -0.61 11.24
CA ASN A 57 5.93 -1.62 10.17
C ASN A 57 4.60 -2.38 10.17
N ASN A 58 4.06 -2.73 11.34
CA ASN A 58 2.75 -3.37 11.43
C ASN A 58 1.64 -2.44 10.89
N ARG A 59 1.64 -1.16 11.28
CA ARG A 59 0.68 -0.17 10.76
C ARG A 59 0.79 -0.05 9.24
N MET A 60 2.01 0.11 8.73
CA MET A 60 2.27 0.23 7.28
C MET A 60 1.82 -0.99 6.49
N SER A 61 2.01 -2.19 7.06
CA SER A 61 1.50 -3.42 6.47
C SER A 61 -0.01 -3.34 6.30
N TYR A 62 -0.77 -3.07 7.36
CA TYR A 62 -2.23 -2.97 7.28
C TYR A 62 -2.71 -1.81 6.38
N THR A 63 -2.03 -0.67 6.37
CA THR A 63 -2.32 0.44 5.45
C THR A 63 -2.14 0.02 4.00
N SER A 64 -1.07 -0.70 3.69
CA SER A 64 -0.82 -1.22 2.34
C SER A 64 -1.90 -2.23 1.93
N LEU A 65 -2.30 -3.13 2.85
CA LEU A 65 -3.39 -4.08 2.62
C LEU A 65 -4.72 -3.36 2.35
N PHE A 66 -5.03 -2.33 3.12
CA PHE A 66 -6.24 -1.52 2.93
C PHE A 66 -6.28 -0.88 1.54
N TRP A 67 -5.20 -0.23 1.11
CA TRP A 67 -5.12 0.38 -0.22
C TRP A 67 -5.09 -0.65 -1.35
N SER A 68 -4.53 -1.83 -1.11
CA SER A 68 -4.64 -2.98 -2.01
C SER A 68 -6.11 -3.38 -2.21
N LEU A 69 -6.90 -3.52 -1.14
CA LEU A 69 -8.31 -3.87 -1.24
C LEU A 69 -9.12 -2.82 -2.00
N ILE A 70 -8.90 -1.53 -1.72
CA ILE A 70 -9.56 -0.44 -2.47
C ILE A 70 -9.16 -0.47 -3.94
N SER A 71 -7.87 -0.66 -4.25
CA SER A 71 -7.39 -0.74 -5.64
C SER A 71 -8.03 -1.91 -6.38
N LEU A 72 -8.22 -3.05 -5.72
CA LEU A 72 -8.90 -4.21 -6.28
C LEU A 72 -10.36 -3.89 -6.60
N ILE A 73 -11.09 -3.26 -5.67
CA ILE A 73 -12.49 -2.87 -5.88
C ILE A 73 -12.61 -1.90 -7.05
N LEU A 74 -11.74 -0.88 -7.11
CA LEU A 74 -11.71 0.09 -8.20
C LEU A 74 -11.34 -0.56 -9.53
N PHE A 75 -10.39 -1.49 -9.56
CA PHE A 75 -10.06 -2.26 -10.75
C PHE A 75 -11.26 -3.07 -11.25
N ILE A 76 -11.91 -3.84 -10.37
CA ILE A 76 -13.07 -4.65 -10.75
C ILE A 76 -14.20 -3.76 -11.27
N TYR A 77 -14.51 -2.67 -10.56
CA TYR A 77 -15.53 -1.72 -10.97
C TYR A 77 -15.24 -1.11 -12.35
N THR A 78 -14.02 -0.60 -12.55
CA THR A 78 -13.65 0.07 -13.80
C THR A 78 -13.49 -0.89 -14.97
N LYS A 79 -13.08 -2.14 -14.73
CA LYS A 79 -12.86 -3.14 -15.77
C LYS A 79 -14.15 -3.81 -16.24
N PHE A 80 -15.07 -4.12 -15.33
CA PHE A 80 -16.24 -4.96 -15.61
C PHE A 80 -17.58 -4.23 -15.58
N PHE A 81 -17.69 -3.12 -14.84
CA PHE A 81 -18.97 -2.43 -14.64
C PHE A 81 -19.06 -1.07 -15.36
N LEU A 82 -17.93 -0.48 -15.75
CA LEU A 82 -17.92 0.72 -16.59
C LEU A 82 -17.88 0.35 -18.08
N ASN A 83 -18.90 0.78 -18.82
CA ASN A 83 -18.84 0.85 -20.28
C ASN A 83 -17.70 1.77 -20.72
N SER A 84 -17.24 1.64 -21.98
CA SER A 84 -16.17 2.48 -22.56
C SER A 84 -16.50 3.96 -22.44
N MET A 85 -16.01 4.58 -21.36
CA MET A 85 -16.21 5.97 -21.01
C MET A 85 -14.86 6.66 -20.83
N LEU A 86 -14.89 7.97 -21.04
CA LEU A 86 -13.76 8.85 -20.79
C LEU A 86 -13.77 9.29 -19.33
N ILE A 87 -12.71 8.96 -18.62
CA ILE A 87 -12.49 9.31 -17.22
C ILE A 87 -11.48 10.45 -17.15
N ASN A 88 -11.71 11.42 -16.26
CA ASN A 88 -10.79 12.53 -16.07
C ASN A 88 -9.43 12.02 -15.54
N ILE A 89 -8.34 12.43 -16.18
CA ILE A 89 -6.99 11.99 -15.82
C ILE A 89 -6.58 12.39 -14.39
N PHE A 90 -7.21 13.42 -13.80
CA PHE A 90 -6.91 13.81 -12.43
C PHE A 90 -7.33 12.78 -11.38
N ILE A 91 -8.24 11.86 -11.69
CA ILE A 91 -8.73 10.84 -10.76
C ILE A 91 -7.60 9.91 -10.27
N PRO A 92 -6.82 9.23 -11.14
CA PRO A 92 -5.71 8.38 -10.67
C PRO A 92 -4.63 9.18 -9.92
N PHE A 93 -4.36 10.44 -10.29
CA PHE A 93 -3.41 11.28 -9.56
C PHE A 93 -3.89 11.63 -8.16
N ALA A 94 -5.16 12.04 -8.02
CA ALA A 94 -5.76 12.31 -6.71
C ALA A 94 -5.76 11.05 -5.84
N TYR A 95 -6.05 9.89 -6.44
CA TYR A 95 -6.00 8.61 -5.74
C TYR A 95 -4.59 8.29 -5.19
N ILE A 96 -3.55 8.43 -6.01
CA ILE A 96 -2.16 8.24 -5.57
C ILE A 96 -1.79 9.25 -4.46
N PHE A 97 -2.22 10.50 -4.60
CA PHE A 97 -1.94 11.53 -3.61
C PHE A 97 -2.56 11.20 -2.24
N ILE A 98 -3.79 10.68 -2.21
CA ILE A 98 -4.46 10.23 -0.98
C ILE A 98 -3.70 9.05 -0.35
N ILE A 99 -3.21 8.10 -1.16
CA ILE A 99 -2.37 7.01 -0.66
C ILE A 99 -1.12 7.58 0.02
N ILE A 100 -0.38 8.47 -0.65
CA ILE A 100 0.84 9.06 -0.09
C ILE A 100 0.56 9.78 1.23
N ILE A 101 -0.51 10.58 1.30
CA ILE A 101 -0.91 11.25 2.56
C ILE A 101 -1.20 10.23 3.66
N SER A 102 -1.92 9.16 3.34
CA SER A 102 -2.24 8.09 4.29
C SER A 102 -0.97 7.48 4.90
N PHE A 103 0.03 7.17 4.07
CA PHE A 103 1.33 6.70 4.54
C PHE A 103 2.04 7.74 5.41
N LEU A 104 2.11 9.01 4.98
CA LEU A 104 2.79 10.06 5.75
C LEU A 104 2.16 10.29 7.13
N VAL A 105 0.83 10.33 7.22
CA VAL A 105 0.11 10.54 8.48
C VAL A 105 0.31 9.36 9.42
N LEU A 106 0.26 8.12 8.92
CA LEU A 106 0.39 6.92 9.73
C LEU A 106 1.85 6.57 10.09
N SER A 107 2.83 7.13 9.35
CA SER A 107 4.27 6.99 9.63
C SER A 107 4.73 7.82 10.83
N ARG A 108 4.04 8.92 11.14
CA ARG A 108 4.47 9.81 12.23
C ARG A 108 4.54 9.03 13.54
N LYS A 109 5.77 8.92 14.06
CA LYS A 109 6.02 8.47 15.43
C LYS A 109 5.33 9.47 16.36
N LYS A 110 4.37 9.00 17.15
CA LYS A 110 3.96 9.71 18.36
C LYS A 110 5.06 9.54 19.39
#